data_AF-A0A1S3MT43-F1
#
_entry.id   AF-A0A1S3MT43-F1
#
_cell.length_a   1.000
_cell.length_b   1.000
_cell.length_c   1.000
_cell.angle_alpha   90.00
_cell.angle_beta   90.00
_cell.angle_gamma   90.00
#
_symmetry.space_group_name_H-M   'P 1'
#
loop_
_entity.id
_entity.type
_entity.pdbx_description
1 polymer ?
#
loop_
_entity_poly.entity_id
_entity_poly.type
_entity_poly.pdbx_seq_one_letter_code
_entity_poly.pdbx_strand_id
1 'polypeptide(L)'
;MDFLSAFSQLKAEARLAAKRAARAEAREIRMKELERQQKEISDDEERMSVGSRGSLRVEERSDRDFLEKGSRTASTLSAVTLASLGGPSSRRGSCDTSISVETEASIREIKDSLVESEEKYRKAMVSNAQLHNEKSNLMYQVDTLKDSLIELEEQLYESKREYNDKANEFERERHAHSVLQRQFNEMRETLKQSEELLTEVGQLRLKRDSCVREISDLQETLGWKEKKIGALERQREFSDAGMRDERDKLRDQVVHLKDALKKNGIVLSPEVTTNGEAGQMIDGPLSTDSTSRLAQESQPSHGGESMLEVRLRKIVDERESLADQVKRLKSQLEGKQRNGSEGLSPEEDGLENGMDPHILDLQRDANRQISDLKFKLVKSEQEVTALEQNIIRLEGQVTRYKSASESAEKVEDELKVEKRKLQRELRSALDRIDELEASNSHLAKRLEKMKANRSALLAQQ
;
A
#
# COMPACT_ATOMS: atom_id res chain seq x y z
N MET A 1 -2.00 -15.42 -23.25
CA MET A 1 -1.18 -14.88 -24.37
C MET A 1 0.27 -14.66 -23.95
N ASP A 2 0.56 -14.48 -22.66
CA ASP A 2 1.88 -14.01 -22.19
C ASP A 2 3.00 -15.07 -22.20
N PHE A 3 2.67 -16.36 -22.02
CA PHE A 3 3.69 -17.42 -22.03
C PHE A 3 4.34 -17.64 -23.40
N LEU A 4 3.57 -17.54 -24.48
CA LEU A 4 4.10 -17.70 -25.84
C LEU A 4 4.95 -16.49 -26.27
N SER A 5 4.61 -15.30 -25.77
CA SER A 5 5.38 -14.08 -25.98
C SER A 5 6.73 -14.16 -25.26
N ALA A 6 6.71 -14.51 -23.96
CA ALA A 6 7.92 -14.65 -23.15
C ALA A 6 8.88 -15.72 -23.68
N PHE A 7 8.35 -16.87 -24.13
CA PHE A 7 9.17 -17.94 -24.72
C PHE A 7 9.79 -17.51 -26.06
N SER A 8 9.05 -16.76 -26.87
CA SER A 8 9.57 -16.23 -28.15
C SER A 8 10.66 -15.19 -27.93
N GLN A 9 10.53 -14.37 -26.88
CA GLN A 9 11.52 -13.38 -26.47
C GLN A 9 12.82 -14.02 -25.99
N LEU A 10 12.72 -15.01 -25.09
CA LEU A 10 13.87 -15.74 -24.57
C LEU A 10 14.66 -16.42 -25.70
N LYS A 11 13.96 -16.97 -26.69
CA LYS A 11 14.58 -17.60 -27.87
C LYS A 11 15.26 -16.59 -28.80
N ALA A 12 14.72 -15.38 -28.92
CA ALA A 12 15.32 -14.31 -29.70
C ALA A 12 16.59 -13.78 -29.01
N GLU A 13 16.54 -13.58 -27.70
CA GLU A 13 17.66 -13.14 -26.88
C GLU A 13 18.83 -14.13 -26.90
N ALA A 14 18.55 -15.44 -26.74
CA ALA A 14 19.57 -16.48 -26.84
C ALA A 14 20.27 -16.51 -28.20
N ARG A 15 19.53 -16.26 -29.30
CA ARG A 15 20.09 -16.16 -30.66
C ARG A 15 20.97 -14.92 -30.81
N LEU A 16 20.59 -13.81 -30.19
CA LEU A 16 21.33 -12.56 -30.25
C LEU A 16 22.62 -12.65 -29.42
N ALA A 17 22.55 -13.27 -28.25
CA ALA A 17 23.72 -13.60 -27.42
C ALA A 17 24.71 -14.53 -28.16
N ALA A 18 24.22 -15.56 -28.85
CA ALA A 18 25.07 -16.44 -29.66
C ALA A 18 25.77 -15.68 -30.80
N LYS A 19 25.08 -14.73 -31.46
CA LYS A 19 25.71 -13.87 -32.48
C LYS A 19 26.79 -12.96 -31.88
N ARG A 20 26.57 -12.39 -30.69
CA ARG A 20 27.57 -11.57 -29.98
C ARG A 20 28.80 -12.39 -29.62
N ALA A 21 28.62 -13.61 -29.11
CA ALA A 21 29.72 -14.53 -28.81
C ALA A 21 30.54 -14.88 -30.07
N ALA A 22 29.87 -15.21 -31.18
CA ALA A 22 30.55 -15.52 -32.44
C ALA A 22 31.34 -14.32 -33.01
N ARG A 23 30.82 -13.09 -32.87
CA ARG A 23 31.56 -11.88 -33.26
C ARG A 23 32.78 -11.65 -32.36
N ALA A 24 32.65 -11.88 -31.04
CA ALA A 24 33.77 -11.76 -30.11
C ALA A 24 34.89 -12.78 -30.42
N GLU A 25 34.52 -14.04 -30.70
CA GLU A 25 35.47 -15.10 -31.09
C GLU A 25 36.15 -14.76 -32.44
N ALA A 26 35.39 -14.25 -33.42
CA ALA A 26 35.96 -13.82 -34.70
C ALA A 26 36.98 -12.68 -34.54
N ARG A 27 36.73 -11.72 -33.65
CA ARG A 27 37.69 -10.66 -33.31
C ARG A 27 38.96 -11.24 -32.67
N GLU A 28 38.82 -12.20 -31.76
CA GLU A 28 39.95 -12.85 -31.09
C GLU A 28 40.84 -13.64 -32.07
N ILE A 29 40.23 -14.42 -32.97
CA ILE A 29 40.97 -15.17 -34.01
C ILE A 29 41.74 -14.21 -34.90
N ARG A 30 41.10 -13.11 -35.28
CA ARG A 30 41.69 -12.09 -36.17
C ARG A 30 42.84 -11.33 -35.51
N MET A 31 42.75 -11.04 -34.21
CA MET A 31 43.84 -10.46 -33.41
C MET A 31 45.03 -11.41 -33.30
N LYS A 32 44.80 -12.71 -33.07
CA LYS A 32 45.87 -13.71 -32.99
C LYS A 32 46.61 -13.90 -34.32
N GLU A 33 45.89 -13.86 -35.45
CA GLU A 33 46.50 -13.96 -36.78
C GLU A 33 47.37 -12.74 -37.09
N LEU A 34 46.98 -11.55 -36.64
CA LEU A 34 47.79 -10.35 -36.73
C LEU A 34 49.08 -10.42 -35.92
N GLU A 35 49.00 -10.88 -34.67
CA GLU A 35 50.18 -11.09 -33.83
C GLU A 35 51.13 -12.12 -34.46
N ARG A 36 50.58 -13.16 -35.10
CA ARG A 36 51.35 -14.15 -35.86
C ARG A 36 52.07 -13.52 -37.05
N GLN A 37 51.38 -12.70 -37.84
CA GLN A 37 51.98 -12.00 -38.98
C GLN A 37 53.05 -10.98 -38.55
N GLN A 38 52.84 -10.24 -37.46
CA GLN A 38 53.86 -9.34 -36.91
C GLN A 38 55.10 -10.10 -36.42
N LYS A 39 54.92 -11.28 -35.82
CA LYS A 39 56.01 -12.12 -35.36
C LYS A 39 56.81 -12.72 -36.52
N GLU A 40 56.15 -13.21 -37.57
CA GLU A 40 56.84 -13.73 -38.76
C GLU A 40 57.67 -12.65 -39.48
N ILE A 41 57.15 -11.43 -39.58
CA ILE A 41 57.90 -10.30 -40.18
C ILE A 41 59.11 -9.92 -39.32
N SER A 42 58.98 -9.93 -37.99
CA SER A 42 60.08 -9.68 -37.06
C SER A 42 61.18 -10.75 -37.16
N ASP A 43 60.80 -12.02 -37.26
CA ASP A 43 61.74 -13.14 -37.38
C ASP A 43 62.49 -13.10 -38.74
N ASP A 44 61.83 -12.67 -39.81
CA ASP A 44 62.44 -12.47 -41.12
C ASP A 44 63.37 -11.23 -41.16
N GLU A 45 63.03 -10.14 -40.47
CA GLU A 45 63.94 -8.99 -40.27
C GLU A 45 65.20 -9.37 -39.48
N GLU A 46 65.05 -10.19 -38.43
CA GLU A 46 66.17 -10.64 -37.61
C GLU A 46 67.14 -11.52 -38.43
N ARG A 47 66.60 -12.39 -39.30
CA ARG A 47 67.39 -13.22 -40.24
C ARG A 47 68.14 -12.39 -41.28
N MET A 48 67.57 -11.28 -41.75
CA MET A 48 68.22 -10.37 -42.69
C MET A 48 69.25 -9.44 -42.01
N SER A 49 69.20 -9.31 -40.68
CA SER A 49 70.10 -8.47 -39.88
C SER A 49 71.42 -9.16 -39.46
N VAL A 50 71.48 -10.50 -39.44
CA VAL A 50 72.70 -11.27 -39.05
C VAL A 50 73.88 -11.14 -40.05
N GLY A 51 73.69 -10.47 -41.18
CA GLY A 51 74.72 -10.29 -42.22
C GLY A 51 75.82 -9.25 -41.94
N SER A 52 75.70 -8.42 -40.91
CA SER A 52 76.63 -7.29 -40.69
C SER A 52 77.07 -7.12 -39.24
N ARG A 53 77.92 -8.04 -38.74
CA ARG A 53 78.77 -7.77 -37.56
C ARG A 53 80.15 -7.30 -38.01
N GLY A 54 80.36 -5.98 -37.96
CA GLY A 54 81.67 -5.37 -38.16
C GLY A 54 81.78 -3.97 -37.57
N SER A 55 82.26 -3.91 -36.31
CA SER A 55 83.09 -2.81 -35.77
C SER A 55 82.45 -1.43 -35.50
N LEU A 56 82.19 -1.09 -34.22
CA LEU A 56 83.06 -0.28 -33.34
C LEU A 56 82.29 0.17 -32.07
N ARG A 57 82.92 0.01 -30.90
CA ARG A 57 82.50 0.55 -29.59
C ARG A 57 82.38 2.09 -29.60
N VAL A 58 81.40 2.65 -28.87
CA VAL A 58 81.57 3.70 -27.83
C VAL A 58 80.30 3.74 -26.96
N GLU A 59 80.50 3.89 -25.65
CA GLU A 59 79.52 3.97 -24.56
C GLU A 59 78.64 5.24 -24.56
N GLU A 60 77.40 5.03 -24.08
CA GLU A 60 76.65 5.82 -23.10
C GLU A 60 76.47 7.34 -23.30
N ARG A 61 75.20 7.75 -23.56
CA ARG A 61 74.43 8.67 -22.68
C ARG A 61 73.00 8.88 -23.17
N SER A 62 72.14 9.08 -22.17
CA SER A 62 70.68 9.16 -22.17
C SER A 62 70.11 10.52 -22.60
N ASP A 63 68.77 10.50 -22.74
CA ASP A 63 67.81 11.61 -22.70
C ASP A 63 67.54 12.38 -24.00
N ARG A 64 66.33 12.14 -24.56
CA ARG A 64 65.35 13.20 -24.85
C ARG A 64 64.01 12.65 -25.35
N ASP A 65 62.97 12.99 -24.60
CA ASP A 65 61.58 13.02 -25.02
C ASP A 65 61.39 13.87 -26.28
N PHE A 66 60.59 13.41 -27.25
CA PHE A 66 60.04 14.30 -28.28
C PHE A 66 58.64 13.89 -28.75
N LEU A 67 57.67 14.48 -28.06
CA LEU A 67 56.39 15.03 -28.50
C LEU A 67 55.98 14.82 -29.97
N GLU A 68 54.89 14.07 -30.13
CA GLU A 68 53.65 14.45 -30.83
C GLU A 68 53.79 15.40 -32.04
N LYS A 69 53.45 14.91 -33.23
CA LYS A 69 52.84 15.76 -34.25
C LYS A 69 51.97 14.97 -35.23
N GLY A 70 50.73 15.45 -35.28
CA GLY A 70 49.63 14.90 -36.03
C GLY A 70 49.81 14.92 -37.55
N SER A 71 49.22 13.87 -38.12
CA SER A 71 48.78 13.71 -39.50
C SER A 71 47.96 14.90 -39.99
N ARG A 72 48.35 15.46 -41.15
CA ARG A 72 47.46 16.05 -42.17
C ARG A 72 48.19 16.21 -43.50
N THR A 73 47.90 15.34 -44.47
CA THR A 73 47.92 15.71 -45.90
C THR A 73 46.78 14.99 -46.62
N ALA A 74 45.80 15.77 -47.07
CA ALA A 74 44.84 15.36 -48.08
C ALA A 74 45.50 15.47 -49.46
N SER A 75 45.35 14.42 -50.26
CA SER A 75 45.80 14.34 -51.64
C SER A 75 45.10 15.34 -52.54
N THR A 76 45.86 16.03 -53.39
CA THR A 76 45.40 16.61 -54.65
C THR A 76 46.21 16.02 -55.79
N LEU A 77 45.50 15.36 -56.70
CA LEU A 77 46.04 14.70 -57.89
C LEU A 77 46.48 15.77 -58.91
N SER A 78 47.73 15.66 -59.39
CA SER A 78 48.21 16.40 -60.56
C SER A 78 48.43 15.43 -61.72
N ALA A 79 47.71 15.66 -62.81
CA ALA A 79 47.85 14.99 -64.09
C ALA A 79 49.20 15.33 -64.74
N VAL A 80 49.97 14.31 -65.10
CA VAL A 80 51.23 14.44 -65.85
C VAL A 80 50.92 14.32 -67.34
N THR A 81 51.15 15.40 -68.09
CA THR A 81 51.13 15.41 -69.55
C THR A 81 52.48 14.91 -70.06
N LEU A 82 52.50 13.75 -70.71
CA LEU A 82 53.68 13.17 -71.37
C LEU A 82 53.98 13.93 -72.67
N ALA A 83 55.11 14.66 -72.71
CA ALA A 83 55.68 15.18 -73.93
C ALA A 83 56.85 14.29 -74.38
N SER A 84 56.64 13.63 -75.51
CA SER A 84 57.58 12.82 -76.27
C SER A 84 58.77 13.66 -76.75
N LEU A 85 59.99 13.21 -76.48
CA LEU A 85 61.21 13.68 -77.13
C LEU A 85 61.95 12.47 -77.70
N GLY A 86 61.74 12.23 -78.98
CA GLY A 86 62.60 11.37 -79.79
C GLY A 86 63.87 12.11 -80.20
N GLY A 87 65.02 11.46 -80.04
CA GLY A 87 66.17 11.67 -80.93
C GLY A 87 65.87 11.10 -82.33
N PRO A 88 66.81 11.15 -83.31
CA PRO A 88 68.26 11.35 -83.17
C PRO A 88 68.84 12.39 -84.16
N SER A 89 70.08 12.85 -83.97
CA SER A 89 70.93 13.18 -85.13
C SER A 89 72.41 13.30 -84.77
N SER A 90 73.21 12.54 -85.50
CA SER A 90 74.67 12.41 -85.43
C SER A 90 75.38 13.50 -86.22
N ARG A 91 76.47 14.07 -85.69
CA ARG A 91 77.57 14.65 -86.48
C ARG A 91 78.95 14.41 -85.84
N ARG A 92 79.62 13.37 -86.37
CA ARG A 92 81.06 13.16 -86.64
C ARG A 92 82.03 14.31 -86.30
N GLY A 93 83.14 13.99 -85.60
CA GLY A 93 84.31 14.89 -85.46
C GLY A 93 85.48 14.36 -84.61
N SER A 94 86.30 13.48 -85.21
CA SER A 94 87.73 13.17 -84.96
C SER A 94 88.53 13.91 -83.87
N CYS A 95 89.04 13.18 -82.86
CA CYS A 95 90.42 13.32 -82.32
C CYS A 95 90.72 12.26 -81.23
N ASP A 96 91.66 11.36 -81.52
CA ASP A 96 92.16 10.34 -80.59
C ASP A 96 93.08 10.98 -79.54
N THR A 97 92.61 11.04 -78.28
CA THR A 97 93.33 11.03 -76.97
C THR A 97 92.47 11.64 -75.83
N SER A 98 91.35 12.33 -76.12
CA SER A 98 90.39 12.83 -75.10
C SER A 98 89.15 11.93 -74.88
N ILE A 99 88.87 10.99 -75.78
CA ILE A 99 87.67 10.13 -75.77
C ILE A 99 87.67 9.11 -74.62
N SER A 100 88.83 8.63 -74.18
CA SER A 100 88.91 7.63 -73.10
C SER A 100 88.48 8.19 -71.75
N VAL A 101 88.84 9.43 -71.43
CA VAL A 101 88.49 10.05 -70.15
C VAL A 101 87.00 10.43 -70.09
N GLU A 102 86.44 10.85 -71.22
CA GLU A 102 85.04 11.29 -71.34
C GLU A 102 84.07 10.10 -71.38
N THR A 103 84.45 9.01 -72.06
CA THR A 103 83.71 7.74 -72.00
C THR A 103 83.81 7.08 -70.63
N GLU A 104 84.97 7.13 -69.97
CA GLU A 104 85.14 6.61 -68.61
C GLU A 104 84.36 7.42 -67.57
N ALA A 105 84.29 8.75 -67.71
CA ALA A 105 83.45 9.62 -66.88
C ALA A 105 81.96 9.34 -67.10
N SER A 106 81.50 9.19 -68.35
CA SER A 106 80.11 8.84 -68.67
C SER A 106 79.72 7.46 -68.15
N ILE A 107 80.61 6.47 -68.24
CA ILE A 107 80.38 5.13 -67.65
C ILE A 107 80.27 5.22 -66.13
N ARG A 108 81.06 6.08 -65.48
CA ARG A 108 81.00 6.30 -64.04
C ARG A 108 79.68 6.96 -63.63
N GLU A 109 79.23 7.98 -64.36
CA GLU A 109 77.95 8.65 -64.14
C GLU A 109 76.74 7.72 -64.36
N ILE A 110 76.78 6.85 -65.38
CA ILE A 110 75.73 5.84 -65.60
C ILE A 110 75.71 4.82 -64.46
N LYS A 111 76.88 4.41 -63.94
CA LYS A 111 76.97 3.52 -62.77
C LYS A 111 76.44 4.18 -61.51
N ASP A 112 76.78 5.45 -61.28
CA ASP A 112 76.30 6.22 -60.13
C ASP A 112 74.78 6.45 -60.23
N SER A 113 74.27 6.75 -61.43
CA SER A 113 72.83 6.88 -61.70
C SER A 113 72.08 5.55 -61.56
N LEU A 114 72.70 4.43 -61.97
CA LEU A 114 72.16 3.10 -61.74
C LEU A 114 72.02 2.83 -60.24
N VAL A 115 73.09 3.03 -59.46
CA VAL A 115 73.06 2.85 -57.99
C VAL A 115 72.04 3.80 -57.34
N GLU A 116 71.94 5.05 -57.79
CA GLU A 116 70.95 6.00 -57.28
C GLU A 116 69.51 5.53 -57.58
N SER A 117 69.27 4.99 -58.78
CA SER A 117 67.97 4.45 -59.17
C SER A 117 67.62 3.16 -58.39
N GLU A 118 68.61 2.30 -58.13
CA GLU A 118 68.48 1.10 -57.31
C GLU A 118 68.15 1.45 -55.86
N GLU A 119 68.82 2.45 -55.28
CA GLU A 119 68.55 2.92 -53.91
C GLU A 119 67.17 3.59 -53.79
N LYS A 120 66.73 4.34 -54.81
CA LYS A 120 65.36 4.88 -54.87
C LYS A 120 64.30 3.77 -54.95
N TYR A 121 64.55 2.74 -55.77
CA TYR A 121 63.67 1.56 -55.85
C TYR A 121 63.60 0.81 -54.52
N ARG A 122 64.74 0.62 -53.85
CA ARG A 122 64.80 -0.01 -52.53
C ARG A 122 64.00 0.78 -51.49
N LYS A 123 64.14 2.11 -51.44
CA LYS A 123 63.33 2.98 -50.56
C LYS A 123 61.85 2.91 -50.88
N ALA A 124 61.47 2.90 -52.15
CA ALA A 124 60.08 2.76 -52.57
C ALA A 124 59.49 1.41 -52.15
N MET A 125 60.27 0.32 -52.24
CA MET A 125 59.84 -1.01 -51.78
C MET A 125 59.61 -1.07 -50.28
N VAL A 126 60.54 -0.52 -49.48
CA VAL A 126 60.38 -0.44 -48.01
C VAL A 126 59.16 0.40 -47.65
N SER A 127 58.97 1.55 -48.30
CA SER A 127 57.81 2.42 -48.07
C SER A 127 56.49 1.74 -48.49
N ASN A 128 56.47 0.98 -49.59
CA ASN A 128 55.29 0.24 -50.03
C ASN A 128 54.92 -0.87 -49.02
N ALA A 129 55.91 -1.58 -48.47
CA ALA A 129 55.68 -2.55 -47.40
C ALA A 129 55.11 -1.88 -46.14
N GLN A 130 55.64 -0.72 -45.73
CA GLN A 130 55.10 0.07 -44.62
C GLN A 130 53.65 0.48 -44.86
N LEU A 131 53.32 1.02 -46.04
CA LEU A 131 51.96 1.39 -46.42
C LEU A 131 51.01 0.19 -46.45
N HIS A 132 51.47 -0.98 -46.86
CA HIS A 132 50.66 -2.20 -46.80
C HIS A 132 50.34 -2.60 -45.35
N ASN A 133 51.30 -2.51 -44.45
CA ASN A 133 51.10 -2.79 -43.03
C ASN A 133 50.13 -1.78 -42.39
N GLU A 134 50.29 -0.49 -42.67
CA GLU A 134 49.38 0.56 -42.22
C GLU A 134 47.95 0.35 -42.75
N LYS A 135 47.82 0.03 -44.04
CA LYS A 135 46.53 -0.30 -44.67
C LYS A 135 45.87 -1.49 -43.98
N SER A 136 46.64 -2.53 -43.68
CA SER A 136 46.13 -3.73 -43.01
C SER A 136 45.67 -3.39 -41.59
N ASN A 137 46.49 -2.68 -40.81
CA ASN A 137 46.14 -2.22 -39.46
C ASN A 137 44.88 -1.36 -39.44
N LEU A 138 44.75 -0.39 -40.36
CA LEU A 138 43.55 0.45 -40.47
C LEU A 138 42.31 -0.35 -40.85
N MET A 139 42.45 -1.34 -41.74
CA MET A 139 41.35 -2.24 -42.11
C MET A 139 40.82 -3.00 -40.89
N TYR A 140 41.71 -3.49 -40.02
CA TYR A 140 41.30 -4.15 -38.78
C TYR A 140 40.63 -3.21 -37.79
N GLN A 141 41.16 -2.00 -37.62
CA GLN A 141 40.52 -0.99 -36.78
C GLN A 141 39.10 -0.68 -37.26
N VAL A 142 38.90 -0.52 -38.56
CA VAL A 142 37.57 -0.28 -39.16
C VAL A 142 36.63 -1.44 -38.88
N ASP A 143 37.08 -2.70 -39.01
CA ASP A 143 36.23 -3.85 -38.76
C ASP A 143 35.87 -4.00 -37.26
N THR A 144 36.83 -3.80 -36.36
CA THR A 144 36.56 -3.77 -34.91
C THR A 144 35.55 -2.67 -34.54
N LEU A 145 35.71 -1.49 -35.13
CA LEU A 145 34.79 -0.37 -34.91
C LEU A 145 33.39 -0.67 -35.45
N LYS A 146 33.26 -1.28 -36.62
CA LYS A 146 31.95 -1.69 -37.18
C LYS A 146 31.25 -2.70 -36.27
N ASP A 147 31.97 -3.69 -35.76
CA ASP A 147 31.36 -4.64 -34.83
C ASP A 147 30.92 -3.94 -33.53
N SER A 148 31.73 -2.98 -33.03
CA SER A 148 31.37 -2.22 -31.83
C SER A 148 30.16 -1.30 -32.05
N LEU A 149 30.00 -0.75 -33.26
CA LEU A 149 28.84 0.04 -33.65
C LEU A 149 27.58 -0.83 -33.61
N ILE A 150 27.65 -2.05 -34.16
CA ILE A 150 26.51 -2.99 -34.15
C ILE A 150 26.14 -3.36 -32.71
N GLU A 151 27.12 -3.59 -31.83
CA GLU A 151 26.85 -3.89 -30.41
C GLU A 151 26.17 -2.71 -29.70
N LEU A 152 26.61 -1.48 -29.95
CA LEU A 152 25.99 -0.28 -29.39
C LEU A 152 24.57 -0.04 -29.94
N GLU A 153 24.35 -0.30 -31.23
CA GLU A 153 23.01 -0.23 -31.83
C GLU A 153 22.06 -1.22 -31.18
N GLU A 154 22.49 -2.48 -30.99
CA GLU A 154 21.69 -3.49 -30.31
C GLU A 154 21.38 -3.11 -28.85
N GLN A 155 22.35 -2.56 -28.11
CA GLN A 155 22.13 -2.06 -26.75
C GLN A 155 21.12 -0.90 -26.71
N LEU A 156 21.18 0.01 -27.69
CA LEU A 156 20.25 1.12 -27.81
C LEU A 156 18.83 0.64 -28.13
N TYR A 157 18.68 -0.38 -28.99
CA TYR A 157 17.37 -0.99 -29.26
C TYR A 157 16.79 -1.68 -28.02
N GLU A 158 17.60 -2.43 -27.26
CA GLU A 158 17.12 -3.08 -26.03
C GLU A 158 16.73 -2.04 -24.97
N SER A 159 17.56 -1.02 -24.76
CA SER A 159 17.25 0.07 -23.82
C SER A 159 15.95 0.80 -24.17
N LYS A 160 15.71 1.08 -25.47
CA LYS A 160 14.45 1.68 -25.93
C LYS A 160 13.25 0.75 -25.68
N ARG A 161 13.42 -0.54 -25.91
CA ARG A 161 12.38 -1.54 -25.68
C ARG A 161 12.03 -1.62 -24.19
N GLU A 162 13.02 -1.74 -23.31
CA GLU A 162 12.83 -1.75 -21.86
C GLU A 162 12.15 -0.47 -21.35
N TYR A 163 12.55 0.70 -21.88
CA TYR A 163 11.91 1.97 -21.55
C TYR A 163 10.43 1.96 -21.92
N ASN A 164 10.08 1.46 -23.11
CA ASN A 164 8.70 1.37 -23.55
C ASN A 164 7.88 0.39 -22.69
N ASP A 165 8.46 -0.76 -22.31
CA ASP A 165 7.81 -1.74 -21.44
C ASP A 165 7.52 -1.11 -20.06
N LYS A 166 8.51 -0.43 -19.46
CA LYS A 166 8.34 0.33 -18.21
C LYS A 166 7.33 1.47 -18.33
N ALA A 167 7.30 2.19 -19.45
CA ALA A 167 6.32 3.24 -19.69
C ALA A 167 4.88 2.67 -19.73
N ASN A 168 4.69 1.51 -20.36
CA ASN A 168 3.40 0.84 -20.37
C ASN A 168 2.98 0.34 -18.98
N GLU A 169 3.91 -0.19 -18.18
CA GLU A 169 3.67 -0.56 -16.79
C GLU A 169 3.27 0.65 -15.94
N PHE A 170 4.00 1.76 -16.08
CA PHE A 170 3.68 3.01 -15.41
C PHE A 170 2.26 3.50 -15.76
N GLU A 171 1.86 3.45 -17.02
CA GLU A 171 0.51 3.84 -17.47
C GLU A 171 -0.59 2.94 -16.85
N ARG A 172 -0.35 1.63 -16.77
CA ARG A 172 -1.27 0.70 -16.09
C ARG A 172 -1.39 1.02 -14.61
N GLU A 173 -0.27 1.26 -13.93
CA GLU A 173 -0.26 1.59 -12.51
C GLU A 173 -0.95 2.94 -12.25
N ARG A 174 -0.73 3.93 -13.12
CA ARG A 174 -1.42 5.22 -13.04
C ARG A 174 -2.93 5.05 -13.17
N HIS A 175 -3.40 4.19 -14.07
CA HIS A 175 -4.82 3.89 -14.21
C HIS A 175 -5.38 3.21 -12.95
N ALA A 176 -4.68 2.21 -12.41
CA ALA A 176 -5.07 1.52 -11.18
C ALA A 176 -5.16 2.49 -9.98
N HIS A 177 -4.15 3.36 -9.82
CA HIS A 177 -4.14 4.41 -8.81
C HIS A 177 -5.35 5.35 -8.94
N SER A 178 -5.67 5.79 -10.16
CA SER A 178 -6.83 6.65 -10.41
C SER A 178 -8.16 5.98 -10.03
N VAL A 179 -8.30 4.68 -10.29
CA VAL A 179 -9.48 3.91 -9.89
C VAL A 179 -9.58 3.83 -8.36
N LEU A 180 -8.49 3.48 -7.69
CA LEU A 180 -8.47 3.37 -6.24
C LEU A 180 -8.72 4.72 -5.55
N GLN A 181 -8.18 5.81 -6.11
CA GLN A 181 -8.42 7.16 -5.61
C GLN A 181 -9.90 7.56 -5.71
N ARG A 182 -10.58 7.18 -6.81
CA ARG A 182 -12.02 7.40 -6.95
C ARG A 182 -12.81 6.64 -5.89
N GLN A 183 -12.52 5.34 -5.72
CA GLN A 183 -13.15 4.50 -4.69
C GLN A 183 -12.92 5.04 -3.28
N PHE A 184 -11.70 5.50 -2.98
CA PHE A 184 -11.39 6.12 -1.69
C PHE A 184 -12.22 7.39 -1.46
N ASN A 185 -12.37 8.24 -2.47
CA ASN A 185 -13.17 9.45 -2.34
C ASN A 185 -14.66 9.13 -2.12
N GLU A 186 -15.20 8.15 -2.86
CA GLU A 186 -16.57 7.67 -2.67
C GLU A 186 -16.78 7.15 -1.23
N MET A 187 -15.89 6.28 -0.75
CA MET A 187 -15.95 5.76 0.62
C MET A 187 -15.85 6.87 1.66
N ARG A 188 -14.97 7.86 1.45
CA ARG A 188 -14.83 9.01 2.35
C ARG A 188 -16.11 9.86 2.40
N GLU A 189 -16.78 10.05 1.28
CA GLU A 189 -18.05 10.79 1.22
C GLU A 189 -19.18 10.04 1.91
N THR A 190 -19.31 8.74 1.68
CA THR A 190 -20.33 7.92 2.38
C THR A 190 -20.11 7.90 3.90
N LEU A 191 -18.85 7.85 4.35
CA LEU A 191 -18.51 7.95 5.77
C LEU A 191 -18.95 9.30 6.34
N LYS A 192 -18.62 10.41 5.64
CA LYS A 192 -19.03 11.75 6.07
C LYS A 192 -20.55 11.88 6.21
N GLN A 193 -21.31 11.36 5.25
CA GLN A 193 -22.78 11.33 5.33
C GLN A 193 -23.28 10.53 6.54
N SER A 194 -22.64 9.39 6.85
CA SER A 194 -23.00 8.58 8.02
C SER A 194 -22.71 9.30 9.35
N GLU A 195 -21.62 10.06 9.43
CA GLU A 195 -21.28 10.89 10.58
C GLU A 195 -22.29 12.02 10.76
N GLU A 196 -22.68 12.69 9.68
CA GLU A 196 -23.73 13.72 9.70
C GLU A 196 -25.07 13.16 10.22
N LEU A 197 -25.51 12.01 9.73
CA LEU A 197 -26.72 11.33 10.24
C LEU A 197 -26.61 10.96 11.73
N LEU A 198 -25.44 10.49 12.19
CA LEU A 198 -25.22 10.20 13.60
C LEU A 198 -25.35 11.45 14.46
N THR A 199 -24.85 12.60 13.99
CA THR A 199 -25.02 13.87 14.71
C THR A 199 -26.49 14.29 14.79
N GLU A 200 -27.25 14.12 13.71
CA GLU A 200 -28.68 14.43 13.67
C GLU A 200 -29.48 13.54 14.63
N VAL A 201 -29.21 12.23 14.63
CA VAL A 201 -29.81 11.28 15.59
C VAL A 201 -29.47 11.67 17.02
N GLY A 202 -28.23 12.11 17.29
CA GLY A 202 -27.83 12.64 18.60
C GLY A 202 -28.67 13.84 19.04
N GLN A 203 -28.90 14.80 18.14
CA GLN A 203 -29.74 15.98 18.43
C GLN A 203 -31.21 15.61 18.65
N LEU A 204 -31.75 14.69 17.86
CA LEU A 204 -33.12 14.21 18.02
C LEU A 204 -33.33 13.51 19.37
N ARG A 205 -32.34 12.73 19.82
CA ARG A 205 -32.37 12.12 21.17
C ARG A 205 -32.40 13.18 22.27
N LEU A 206 -31.58 14.22 22.18
CA LEU A 206 -31.60 15.32 23.15
C LEU A 206 -32.95 16.05 23.19
N LYS A 207 -33.56 16.31 22.03
CA LYS A 207 -34.91 16.91 21.94
C LYS A 207 -35.96 16.01 22.57
N ARG A 208 -35.95 14.71 22.24
CA ARG A 208 -36.84 13.70 22.85
C ARG A 208 -36.70 13.70 24.37
N ASP A 209 -35.48 13.67 24.89
CA ASP A 209 -35.23 13.64 26.34
C ASP A 209 -35.69 14.94 27.03
N SER A 210 -35.67 16.08 26.32
CA SER A 210 -36.29 17.33 26.78
C SER A 210 -37.81 17.20 26.87
N CYS A 211 -38.47 16.67 25.83
CA CYS A 211 -39.92 16.47 25.83
C CYS A 211 -40.35 15.47 26.92
N VAL A 212 -39.58 14.40 27.16
CA VAL A 212 -39.88 13.43 28.24
C VAL A 212 -39.85 14.10 29.62
N ARG A 213 -38.88 14.99 29.86
CA ARG A 213 -38.84 15.78 31.11
C ARG A 213 -40.06 16.68 31.26
N GLU A 214 -40.41 17.43 30.21
CA GLU A 214 -41.59 18.29 30.22
C GLU A 214 -42.90 17.51 30.45
N ILE A 215 -43.04 16.33 29.83
CA ILE A 215 -44.17 15.43 30.07
C ILE A 215 -44.24 15.01 31.54
N SER A 216 -43.10 14.69 32.16
CA SER A 216 -43.04 14.30 33.57
C SER A 216 -43.47 15.44 34.50
N ASP A 217 -42.98 16.65 34.26
CA ASP A 217 -43.35 17.86 35.03
C ASP A 217 -44.87 18.17 34.91
N LEU A 218 -45.42 18.01 33.70
CA LEU A 218 -46.86 18.17 33.46
C LEU A 218 -47.68 17.08 34.13
N GLN A 219 -47.22 15.82 34.12
CA GLN A 219 -47.87 14.72 34.82
C GLN A 219 -47.91 14.95 36.33
N GLU A 220 -46.82 15.44 36.93
CA GLU A 220 -46.81 15.83 38.35
C GLU A 220 -47.83 16.94 38.63
N THR A 221 -47.87 17.96 37.77
CA THR A 221 -48.83 19.07 37.88
C THR A 221 -50.28 18.59 37.80
N LEU A 222 -50.58 17.69 36.87
CA LEU A 222 -51.90 17.07 36.74
C LEU A 222 -52.26 16.27 37.98
N GLY A 223 -51.34 15.45 38.50
CA GLY A 223 -51.55 14.68 39.72
C GLY A 223 -51.87 15.56 40.94
N TRP A 224 -51.25 16.74 41.06
CA TRP A 224 -51.61 17.73 42.07
C TRP A 224 -53.03 18.28 41.88
N LYS A 225 -53.42 18.58 40.64
CA LYS A 225 -54.78 19.07 40.31
C LYS A 225 -55.84 18.02 40.58
N GLU A 226 -55.62 16.76 40.22
CA GLU A 226 -56.54 15.64 40.48
C GLU A 226 -56.77 15.46 41.99
N LYS A 227 -55.70 15.46 42.79
CA LYS A 227 -55.81 15.39 44.26
C LYS A 227 -56.63 16.57 44.81
N LYS A 228 -56.43 17.77 44.28
CA LYS A 228 -57.18 18.97 44.68
C LYS A 228 -58.65 18.88 44.30
N ILE A 229 -58.96 18.43 43.08
CA ILE A 229 -60.33 18.20 42.62
C ILE A 229 -61.02 17.19 43.55
N GLY A 230 -60.41 16.02 43.78
CA GLY A 230 -61.01 15.01 44.67
C GLY A 230 -61.22 15.50 46.10
N ALA A 231 -60.36 16.39 46.62
CA ALA A 231 -60.60 17.03 47.92
C ALA A 231 -61.82 17.97 47.91
N LEU A 232 -61.97 18.78 46.85
CA LEU A 232 -63.12 19.66 46.68
C LEU A 232 -64.43 18.90 46.45
N GLU A 233 -64.38 17.78 45.72
CA GLU A 233 -65.55 16.92 45.49
C GLU A 233 -66.04 16.29 46.78
N ARG A 234 -65.14 15.73 47.61
CA ARG A 234 -65.51 15.25 48.95
C ARG A 234 -66.12 16.36 49.80
N GLN A 235 -65.51 17.55 49.80
CA GLN A 235 -66.05 18.70 50.54
C GLN A 235 -67.47 19.07 50.07
N ARG A 236 -67.72 19.08 48.75
CA ARG A 236 -69.04 19.30 48.17
C ARG A 236 -70.03 18.24 48.63
N GLU A 237 -69.65 16.95 48.58
CA GLU A 237 -70.51 15.84 49.02
C GLU A 237 -70.90 15.96 50.50
N PHE A 238 -69.97 16.35 51.37
CA PHE A 238 -70.26 16.62 52.78
C PHE A 238 -71.25 17.78 52.95
N SER A 239 -71.06 18.89 52.24
CA SER A 239 -71.99 20.03 52.27
C SER A 239 -73.37 19.65 51.75
N ASP A 240 -73.43 18.95 50.61
CA ASP A 240 -74.69 18.49 50.02
C ASP A 240 -75.44 17.51 50.93
N ALA A 241 -74.72 16.66 51.68
CA ALA A 241 -75.31 15.78 52.68
C ALA A 241 -75.92 16.59 53.84
N GLY A 242 -75.20 17.57 54.39
CA GLY A 242 -75.75 18.45 55.42
C GLY A 242 -76.99 19.23 54.96
N MET A 243 -76.98 19.73 53.72
CA MET A 243 -78.13 20.41 53.12
C MET A 243 -79.31 19.47 52.87
N ARG A 244 -79.06 18.20 52.53
CA ARG A 244 -80.11 17.16 52.44
C ARG A 244 -80.72 16.91 53.82
N ASP A 245 -79.91 16.72 54.85
CA ASP A 245 -80.38 16.49 56.22
C ASP A 245 -81.21 17.66 56.75
N GLU A 246 -80.77 18.90 56.54
CA GLU A 246 -81.54 20.10 56.92
C GLU A 246 -82.86 20.21 56.18
N ARG A 247 -82.84 19.98 54.86
CA ARG A 247 -84.05 19.95 54.04
C ARG A 247 -85.02 18.87 54.52
N ASP A 248 -84.52 17.70 54.90
CA ASP A 248 -85.35 16.60 55.38
C ASP A 248 -85.93 16.89 56.77
N LYS A 249 -85.14 17.49 57.69
CA LYS A 249 -85.67 18.02 58.97
C LYS A 249 -86.78 19.07 58.75
N LEU A 250 -86.60 19.99 57.81
CA LEU A 250 -87.61 20.99 57.47
C LEU A 250 -88.87 20.34 56.88
N ARG A 251 -88.71 19.32 56.01
CA ARG A 251 -89.85 18.53 55.51
C ARG A 251 -90.61 17.84 56.64
N ASP A 252 -89.90 17.23 57.59
CA ASP A 252 -90.52 16.60 58.76
C ASP A 252 -91.25 17.61 59.64
N GLN A 253 -90.70 18.80 59.85
CA GLN A 253 -91.36 19.91 60.57
C GLN A 253 -92.63 20.36 59.85
N VAL A 254 -92.60 20.49 58.52
CA VAL A 254 -93.79 20.84 57.72
C VAL A 254 -94.87 19.76 57.86
N VAL A 255 -94.51 18.48 57.86
CA VAL A 255 -95.45 17.37 58.09
C VAL A 255 -96.05 17.45 59.49
N HIS A 256 -95.23 17.63 60.54
CA HIS A 256 -95.70 17.79 61.91
C HIS A 256 -96.66 18.97 62.07
N LEU A 257 -96.34 20.13 61.47
CA LEU A 257 -97.20 21.30 61.48
C LEU A 257 -98.53 21.03 60.75
N LYS A 258 -98.50 20.37 59.59
CA LYS A 258 -99.72 19.97 58.88
C LYS A 258 -100.60 19.03 59.71
N ASP A 259 -100.00 18.06 60.39
CA ASP A 259 -100.73 17.13 61.26
C ASP A 259 -101.30 17.82 62.50
N ALA A 260 -100.58 18.78 63.08
CA ALA A 260 -101.08 19.62 64.16
C ALA A 260 -102.25 20.51 63.70
N LEU A 261 -102.20 21.11 62.51
CA LEU A 261 -103.32 21.87 61.94
C LEU A 261 -104.55 20.97 61.68
N LYS A 262 -104.35 19.77 61.12
CA LYS A 262 -105.42 18.78 60.93
C LYS A 262 -106.09 18.39 62.25
N LYS A 263 -105.32 18.15 63.32
CA LYS A 263 -105.85 17.82 64.66
C LYS A 263 -106.70 18.95 65.26
N ASN A 264 -106.43 20.20 64.88
CA ASN A 264 -107.15 21.39 65.33
C ASN A 264 -108.32 21.79 64.38
N GLY A 265 -108.70 20.94 63.42
CA GLY A 265 -109.88 21.15 62.58
C GLY A 265 -109.70 22.10 61.39
N ILE A 266 -108.47 22.47 61.03
CA ILE A 266 -108.18 23.37 59.89
C ILE A 266 -107.72 22.53 58.69
N VAL A 267 -108.56 22.43 57.65
CA VAL A 267 -108.27 21.72 56.39
C VAL A 267 -107.53 22.66 55.44
N LEU A 268 -106.27 22.34 55.11
CA LEU A 268 -105.48 23.03 54.09
C LEU A 268 -105.78 22.44 52.70
N SER A 269 -106.35 23.25 51.80
CA SER A 269 -106.55 22.89 50.38
C SER A 269 -105.22 22.71 49.64
N PRO A 270 -105.13 21.78 48.67
CA PRO A 270 -103.88 21.40 48.04
C PRO A 270 -103.55 22.29 46.83
N GLU A 271 -103.04 23.50 47.03
CA GLU A 271 -102.58 24.32 45.90
C GLU A 271 -101.59 25.40 46.35
N VAL A 272 -100.28 25.11 46.23
CA VAL A 272 -99.26 26.10 45.85
C VAL A 272 -98.18 25.35 45.05
N THR A 273 -98.06 25.76 43.79
CA THR A 273 -97.06 25.31 42.80
C THR A 273 -95.69 25.92 43.10
N THR A 274 -94.62 25.10 43.07
CA THR A 274 -93.26 25.59 42.78
C THR A 274 -92.73 24.85 41.57
N ASN A 275 -92.67 25.59 40.45
CA ASN A 275 -92.14 25.16 39.16
C ASN A 275 -90.62 24.94 39.21
N GLY A 276 -90.15 23.94 38.47
CA GLY A 276 -88.74 23.79 38.07
C GLY A 276 -88.31 22.37 37.69
N GLU A 277 -88.82 21.83 36.57
CA GLU A 277 -88.19 20.77 35.74
C GLU A 277 -86.74 21.18 35.33
N ALA A 278 -85.75 20.31 35.08
CA ALA A 278 -85.76 19.05 34.32
C ALA A 278 -84.53 18.18 34.66
N GLY A 279 -84.58 16.87 34.34
CA GLY A 279 -83.37 16.10 34.01
C GLY A 279 -83.23 14.69 34.61
N GLN A 280 -84.05 13.78 34.11
CA GLN A 280 -84.07 12.32 34.26
C GLN A 280 -82.73 11.60 33.97
N MET A 281 -82.43 10.52 34.75
CA MET A 281 -82.25 9.10 34.34
C MET A 281 -81.26 8.36 35.28
N ILE A 282 -81.72 7.34 36.06
CA ILE A 282 -81.51 5.87 35.87
C ILE A 282 -80.01 5.51 35.89
N ASP A 283 -79.43 4.76 36.83
CA ASP A 283 -79.84 3.45 37.37
C ASP A 283 -79.17 3.15 38.75
N GLY A 284 -79.76 2.25 39.54
CA GLY A 284 -79.08 1.58 40.67
C GLY A 284 -78.38 0.28 40.22
N PRO A 285 -77.97 -0.66 41.11
CA PRO A 285 -77.90 -0.58 42.59
C PRO A 285 -76.62 -1.23 43.21
N LEU A 286 -76.52 -1.12 44.54
CA LEU A 286 -75.99 -2.11 45.51
C LEU A 286 -74.50 -2.48 45.50
N SER A 287 -73.80 -2.26 46.63
CA SER A 287 -73.79 -3.22 47.77
C SER A 287 -72.69 -2.89 48.79
N THR A 288 -73.08 -2.77 50.08
CA THR A 288 -72.42 -3.30 51.32
C THR A 288 -70.93 -2.98 51.57
N ASP A 289 -70.41 -2.56 52.72
CA ASP A 289 -70.87 -2.60 54.11
C ASP A 289 -69.94 -1.72 54.98
N SER A 290 -70.50 -1.31 56.11
CA SER A 290 -70.00 -0.83 57.39
C SER A 290 -68.49 -0.79 57.75
N THR A 291 -68.08 0.39 58.19
CA THR A 291 -67.37 0.77 59.44
C THR A 291 -67.04 -0.35 60.45
N SER A 292 -65.78 -0.43 60.93
CA SER A 292 -65.44 -0.17 62.35
C SER A 292 -63.95 -0.33 62.68
N ARG A 293 -63.52 0.44 63.68
CA ARG A 293 -62.17 0.72 64.16
C ARG A 293 -62.11 0.38 65.66
N LEU A 294 -60.93 -0.07 66.13
CA LEU A 294 -60.36 0.06 67.50
C LEU A 294 -61.01 -0.80 68.62
N ALA A 295 -60.37 -1.18 69.74
CA ALA A 295 -59.00 -1.39 70.23
C ALA A 295 -59.10 -1.82 71.73
N GLN A 296 -58.12 -2.60 72.24
CA GLN A 296 -57.64 -2.65 73.66
C GLN A 296 -58.60 -3.17 74.78
N GLU A 297 -58.21 -3.85 75.88
CA GLU A 297 -56.97 -4.40 76.46
C GLU A 297 -57.33 -5.28 77.72
N SER A 298 -56.43 -6.20 78.12
CA SER A 298 -56.09 -6.73 79.48
C SER A 298 -57.07 -7.44 80.48
N GLN A 299 -56.93 -8.79 80.60
CA GLN A 299 -56.53 -9.71 81.76
C GLN A 299 -56.84 -9.36 83.26
N PRO A 300 -56.74 -10.30 84.29
CA PRO A 300 -56.61 -11.79 84.36
C PRO A 300 -57.36 -12.56 85.52
N SER A 301 -57.15 -13.90 85.58
CA SER A 301 -57.19 -14.85 86.75
C SER A 301 -58.55 -15.44 87.21
N HIS A 302 -58.79 -16.75 87.43
CA HIS A 302 -58.00 -17.96 87.68
C HIS A 302 -58.79 -19.25 87.27
N GLY A 303 -58.07 -20.34 86.97
CA GLY A 303 -58.44 -21.68 87.47
C GLY A 303 -59.05 -22.70 86.51
N GLY A 304 -58.20 -23.40 85.76
CA GLY A 304 -58.52 -24.65 85.04
C GLY A 304 -57.65 -24.76 83.79
N GLU A 305 -56.68 -25.70 83.76
CA GLU A 305 -55.69 -25.98 82.68
C GLU A 305 -55.41 -24.80 81.73
N SER A 306 -54.24 -24.17 81.90
CA SER A 306 -53.92 -22.99 81.08
C SER A 306 -53.99 -23.36 79.60
N MET A 307 -54.70 -22.57 78.78
CA MET A 307 -54.70 -22.71 77.32
C MET A 307 -53.25 -22.74 76.75
N LEU A 308 -52.30 -22.18 77.49
CA LEU A 308 -50.88 -22.32 77.18
C LEU A 308 -50.35 -23.75 77.34
N GLU A 309 -50.80 -24.55 78.31
CA GLU A 309 -50.42 -25.96 78.45
C GLU A 309 -51.00 -26.82 77.32
N VAL A 310 -52.25 -26.58 76.92
CA VAL A 310 -52.87 -27.23 75.75
C VAL A 310 -52.14 -26.83 74.46
N ARG A 311 -51.78 -25.56 74.30
CA ARG A 311 -50.96 -25.08 73.18
C ARG A 311 -49.54 -25.63 73.24
N LEU A 312 -48.94 -25.78 74.43
CA LEU A 312 -47.61 -26.35 74.59
C LEU A 312 -47.61 -27.82 74.18
N ARG A 313 -48.62 -28.59 74.60
CA ARG A 313 -48.80 -29.99 74.19
C ARG A 313 -48.97 -30.10 72.68
N LYS A 314 -49.82 -29.26 72.09
CA LYS A 314 -50.03 -29.22 70.64
C LYS A 314 -48.75 -28.85 69.86
N ILE A 315 -47.96 -27.90 70.35
CA ILE A 315 -46.67 -27.53 69.76
C ILE A 315 -45.65 -28.67 69.93
N VAL A 316 -45.67 -29.40 71.04
CA VAL A 316 -44.82 -30.57 71.25
C VAL A 316 -45.21 -31.71 70.29
N ASP A 317 -46.50 -31.99 70.12
CA ASP A 317 -47.01 -33.00 69.18
C ASP A 317 -46.68 -32.60 67.72
N GLU A 318 -46.82 -31.32 67.37
CA GLU A 318 -46.42 -30.78 66.06
C GLU A 318 -44.89 -30.86 65.86
N ARG A 319 -44.10 -30.60 66.91
CA ARG A 319 -42.63 -30.74 66.87
C ARG A 319 -42.21 -32.19 66.68
N GLU A 320 -42.86 -33.14 67.35
CA GLU A 320 -42.59 -34.57 67.20
C GLU A 320 -42.98 -35.07 65.80
N SER A 321 -44.15 -34.65 65.29
CA SER A 321 -44.59 -34.94 63.92
C SER A 321 -43.62 -34.40 62.86
N LEU A 322 -43.15 -33.16 63.03
CA LEU A 322 -42.15 -32.55 62.14
C LEU A 322 -40.79 -33.23 62.27
N ALA A 323 -40.37 -33.62 63.48
CA ALA A 323 -39.14 -34.37 63.70
C ALA A 323 -39.17 -35.74 63.00
N ASP A 324 -40.29 -36.45 63.05
CA ASP A 324 -40.50 -37.69 62.31
C ASP A 324 -40.51 -37.46 60.79
N GLN A 325 -41.05 -36.34 60.33
CA GLN A 325 -41.03 -35.97 58.91
C GLN A 325 -39.60 -35.68 58.43
N VAL A 326 -38.79 -34.97 59.23
CA VAL A 326 -37.36 -34.75 58.96
C VAL A 326 -36.59 -36.06 58.99
N LYS A 327 -36.89 -36.98 59.92
CA LYS A 327 -36.26 -38.30 59.99
C LYS A 327 -36.56 -39.12 58.74
N ARG A 328 -37.82 -39.13 58.27
CA ARG A 328 -38.22 -39.76 56.99
C ARG A 328 -37.52 -39.13 55.80
N LEU A 329 -37.47 -37.80 55.71
CA LEU A 329 -36.79 -37.08 54.62
C LEU A 329 -35.27 -37.30 54.63
N LYS A 330 -34.65 -37.38 55.80
CA LYS A 330 -33.23 -37.76 55.94
C LYS A 330 -32.97 -39.19 55.50
N SER A 331 -33.80 -40.16 55.90
CA SER A 331 -33.68 -41.55 55.41
C SER A 331 -33.90 -41.66 53.89
N GLN A 332 -34.76 -40.82 53.31
CA GLN A 332 -34.92 -40.72 51.86
C GLN A 332 -33.70 -40.09 51.15
N LEU A 333 -33.05 -39.11 51.77
CA LEU A 333 -31.81 -38.50 51.26
C LEU A 333 -30.61 -39.44 51.40
N GLU A 334 -30.45 -40.11 52.53
CA GLU A 334 -29.42 -41.14 52.73
C GLU A 334 -29.64 -42.33 51.80
N GLY A 335 -30.88 -42.75 51.57
CA GLY A 335 -31.22 -43.77 50.57
C GLY A 335 -30.86 -43.34 49.14
N LYS A 336 -31.04 -42.06 48.80
CA LYS A 336 -30.63 -41.50 47.49
C LYS A 336 -29.12 -41.33 47.35
N GLN A 337 -28.40 -41.06 48.44
CA GLN A 337 -26.95 -40.91 48.44
C GLN A 337 -26.22 -42.27 48.45
N ARG A 338 -26.85 -43.30 49.01
CA ARG A 338 -26.34 -44.69 49.01
C ARG A 338 -26.55 -45.43 47.68
N ASN A 339 -27.45 -44.94 46.83
CA ASN A 339 -27.69 -45.45 45.47
C ASN A 339 -26.88 -44.72 44.39
N GLY A 340 -26.00 -43.78 44.76
CA GLY A 340 -25.27 -42.90 43.84
C GLY A 340 -23.75 -43.11 43.77
N SER A 341 -23.22 -44.22 44.29
CA SER A 341 -21.79 -44.51 44.21
C SER A 341 -21.53 -45.98 43.87
N GLU A 342 -20.83 -46.17 42.75
CA GLU A 342 -20.19 -47.40 42.24
C GLU A 342 -21.03 -48.40 41.40
N GLY A 343 -20.83 -48.30 40.08
CA GLY A 343 -20.22 -49.42 39.33
C GLY A 343 -21.14 -50.44 38.63
N LEU A 344 -21.09 -50.39 37.29
CA LEU A 344 -21.28 -51.48 36.31
C LEU A 344 -22.73 -51.87 35.89
N SER A 345 -22.97 -51.72 34.58
CA SER A 345 -23.92 -52.53 33.78
C SER A 345 -23.49 -54.02 33.73
N PRO A 346 -24.33 -55.00 33.30
CA PRO A 346 -25.58 -54.89 32.51
C PRO A 346 -26.78 -55.76 33.00
N GLU A 347 -27.94 -55.58 32.34
CA GLU A 347 -29.20 -56.38 32.37
C GLU A 347 -30.07 -56.25 33.64
N GLU A 348 -31.14 -55.44 33.61
CA GLU A 348 -32.48 -55.76 33.07
C GLU A 348 -33.26 -56.73 33.97
N ASP A 349 -34.07 -56.19 34.90
CA ASP A 349 -35.51 -56.44 34.91
C ASP A 349 -36.26 -55.48 35.85
N GLY A 350 -37.23 -54.77 35.25
CA GLY A 350 -38.48 -54.31 35.83
C GLY A 350 -38.55 -53.66 37.21
N LEU A 351 -38.31 -52.35 37.31
CA LEU A 351 -39.16 -51.45 38.11
C LEU A 351 -39.21 -50.04 37.50
N GLU A 352 -40.39 -49.71 37.03
CA GLU A 352 -40.89 -48.49 36.43
C GLU A 352 -40.72 -47.27 37.36
N ASN A 353 -39.51 -46.68 37.37
CA ASN A 353 -39.34 -45.27 37.71
C ASN A 353 -39.41 -44.50 36.39
N GLY A 354 -40.63 -44.11 36.00
CA GLY A 354 -40.89 -43.30 34.81
C GLY A 354 -40.16 -41.97 34.90
N MET A 355 -38.96 -41.91 34.34
CA MET A 355 -38.39 -40.66 33.86
C MET A 355 -39.37 -40.16 32.82
N ASP A 356 -40.06 -39.06 33.13
CA ASP A 356 -41.06 -38.44 32.25
C ASP A 356 -40.53 -38.43 30.81
N PRO A 357 -41.25 -39.03 29.84
CA PRO A 357 -40.83 -39.06 28.43
C PRO A 357 -40.44 -37.68 27.92
N HIS A 358 -41.11 -36.63 28.42
CA HIS A 358 -40.81 -35.25 28.09
C HIS A 358 -39.42 -34.79 28.58
N ILE A 359 -38.99 -35.24 29.76
CA ILE A 359 -37.66 -34.91 30.32
C ILE A 359 -36.55 -35.60 29.52
N LEU A 360 -36.77 -36.86 29.10
CA LEU A 360 -35.81 -37.59 28.26
C LEU A 360 -35.64 -36.94 26.89
N ASP A 361 -36.74 -36.47 26.29
CA ASP A 361 -36.70 -35.78 25.00
C ASP A 361 -36.05 -34.38 25.11
N LEU A 362 -36.35 -33.62 26.17
CA LEU A 362 -35.66 -32.35 26.45
C LEU A 362 -34.14 -32.56 26.61
N GLN A 363 -33.74 -33.64 27.27
CA GLN A 363 -32.33 -33.97 27.47
C GLN A 363 -31.64 -34.38 26.16
N ARG A 364 -32.32 -35.13 25.29
CA ARG A 364 -31.81 -35.45 23.94
C ARG A 364 -31.66 -34.20 23.09
N ASP A 365 -32.65 -33.30 23.11
CA ASP A 365 -32.61 -32.05 22.37
C ASP A 365 -31.52 -31.11 22.87
N ALA A 366 -31.36 -30.98 24.20
CA ALA A 366 -30.26 -30.25 24.81
C ALA A 366 -28.89 -30.83 24.38
N ASN A 367 -28.74 -32.16 24.40
CA ASN A 367 -27.51 -32.83 23.97
C ASN A 367 -27.23 -32.64 22.46
N ARG A 368 -28.27 -32.61 21.63
CA ARG A 368 -28.15 -32.30 20.20
C ARG A 368 -27.69 -30.87 19.98
N GLN A 369 -28.32 -29.90 20.65
CA GLN A 369 -27.92 -28.48 20.58
C GLN A 369 -26.49 -28.27 21.08
N ILE A 370 -26.08 -28.94 22.18
CA ILE A 370 -24.70 -28.91 22.67
C ILE A 370 -23.73 -29.45 21.62
N SER A 371 -24.08 -30.54 20.93
CA SER A 371 -23.24 -31.13 19.89
C SER A 371 -23.10 -30.21 18.67
N ASP A 372 -24.20 -29.57 18.25
CA ASP A 372 -24.19 -28.59 17.15
C ASP A 372 -23.36 -27.35 17.50
N LEU A 373 -23.46 -26.86 18.75
CA LEU A 373 -22.65 -25.74 19.23
C LEU A 373 -21.16 -26.10 19.33
N LYS A 374 -20.83 -27.31 19.78
CA LYS A 374 -19.44 -27.82 19.80
C LYS A 374 -18.86 -27.91 18.40
N PHE A 375 -19.62 -28.40 17.42
CA PHE A 375 -19.18 -28.46 16.03
C PHE A 375 -18.92 -27.07 15.46
N LYS A 376 -19.83 -26.11 15.71
CA LYS A 376 -19.64 -24.71 15.31
C LYS A 376 -18.43 -24.07 15.97
N LEU A 377 -18.20 -24.35 17.26
CA LEU A 377 -17.02 -23.87 17.99
C LEU A 377 -15.74 -24.38 17.33
N VAL A 378 -15.60 -25.69 17.11
CA VAL A 378 -14.43 -26.29 16.46
C VAL A 378 -14.20 -25.71 15.07
N LYS A 379 -15.27 -25.49 14.29
CA LYS A 379 -15.15 -24.85 12.98
C LYS A 379 -14.66 -23.40 13.09
N SER A 380 -15.19 -22.63 14.03
CA SER A 380 -14.73 -21.26 14.28
C SER A 380 -13.28 -21.20 14.78
N GLU A 381 -12.85 -22.16 15.61
CA GLU A 381 -11.46 -22.27 16.06
C GLU A 381 -10.51 -22.55 14.89
N GLN A 382 -10.90 -23.45 13.97
CA GLN A 382 -10.14 -23.68 12.73
C GLN A 382 -10.05 -22.41 11.87
N GLU A 383 -11.16 -21.68 11.70
CA GLU A 383 -11.17 -20.42 10.96
C GLU A 383 -10.26 -19.36 11.61
N VAL A 384 -10.25 -19.25 12.94
CA VAL A 384 -9.34 -18.36 13.70
C VAL A 384 -7.89 -18.71 13.41
N THR A 385 -7.50 -19.99 13.50
CA THR A 385 -6.10 -20.38 13.20
C THR A 385 -5.68 -20.07 11.76
N ALA A 386 -6.58 -20.21 10.80
CA ALA A 386 -6.31 -19.85 9.40
C ALA A 386 -6.14 -18.32 9.21
N LEU A 387 -6.95 -17.53 9.91
CA LEU A 387 -6.82 -16.07 9.90
C LEU A 387 -5.53 -15.61 10.57
N GLU A 388 -5.12 -16.23 11.68
CA GLU A 388 -3.85 -15.94 12.34
C GLU A 388 -2.65 -16.19 11.42
N GLN A 389 -2.64 -17.31 10.69
CA GLN A 389 -1.59 -17.59 9.69
C GLN A 389 -1.56 -16.54 8.56
N ASN A 390 -2.74 -16.09 8.12
CA ASN A 390 -2.83 -15.02 7.12
C ASN A 390 -2.29 -13.69 7.66
N ILE A 391 -2.57 -13.36 8.92
CA ILE A 391 -2.03 -12.15 9.59
C ILE A 391 -0.50 -12.22 9.60
N ILE A 392 0.11 -13.32 10.05
CA ILE A 392 1.57 -13.49 10.09
C ILE A 392 2.19 -13.28 8.70
N ARG A 393 1.57 -13.85 7.65
CA ARG A 393 2.05 -13.68 6.27
C ARG A 393 1.97 -12.22 5.80
N LEU A 394 0.87 -11.55 6.10
CA LEU A 394 0.64 -10.14 5.75
C LEU A 394 1.59 -9.22 6.52
N GLU A 395 1.78 -9.44 7.80
CA GLU A 395 2.75 -8.71 8.63
C GLU A 395 4.16 -8.84 8.03
N GLY A 396 4.57 -10.06 7.63
CA GLY A 396 5.85 -10.27 6.94
C GLY A 396 5.96 -9.54 5.59
N GLN A 397 4.86 -9.37 4.85
CA GLN A 397 4.84 -8.54 3.65
C GLN A 397 5.00 -7.05 3.98
N VAL A 398 4.29 -6.55 5.00
CA VAL A 398 4.39 -5.16 5.45
C VAL A 398 5.81 -4.83 5.89
N THR A 399 6.47 -5.70 6.66
CA THR A 399 7.87 -5.50 7.06
C THR A 399 8.80 -5.38 5.86
N ARG A 400 8.64 -6.25 4.85
CA ARG A 400 9.46 -6.20 3.62
C ARG A 400 9.22 -4.90 2.85
N TYR A 401 7.96 -4.52 2.61
CA TYR A 401 7.66 -3.28 1.90
C TYR A 401 8.16 -2.04 2.64
N LYS A 402 8.06 -2.03 3.97
CA LYS A 402 8.61 -0.95 4.78
C LYS A 402 10.12 -0.83 4.60
N SER A 403 10.87 -1.93 4.70
CA SER A 403 12.32 -1.93 4.48
C SER A 403 12.73 -1.51 3.07
N ALA A 404 11.97 -1.92 2.05
CA ALA A 404 12.20 -1.53 0.66
C ALA A 404 11.95 -0.02 0.46
N SER A 405 10.89 0.53 1.06
CA SER A 405 10.59 1.96 1.03
C SER A 405 11.69 2.79 1.69
N GLU A 406 12.14 2.39 2.88
CA GLU A 406 13.23 3.07 3.60
C GLU A 406 14.54 3.01 2.81
N SER A 407 14.83 1.90 2.12
CA SER A 407 15.99 1.80 1.24
C SER A 407 15.86 2.69 0.01
N ALA A 408 14.68 2.79 -0.60
CA ALA A 408 14.44 3.64 -1.75
C ALA A 408 14.57 5.13 -1.41
N GLU A 409 14.07 5.55 -0.25
CA GLU A 409 14.20 6.93 0.25
C GLU A 409 15.68 7.33 0.43
N LYS A 410 16.50 6.43 0.99
CA LYS A 410 17.95 6.65 1.13
C LYS A 410 18.63 6.87 -0.23
N VAL A 411 18.32 6.01 -1.21
CA VAL A 411 18.86 6.12 -2.57
C VAL A 411 18.42 7.41 -3.25
N GLU A 412 17.16 7.83 -3.06
CA GLU A 412 16.66 9.10 -3.59
C GLU A 412 17.43 10.29 -3.03
N ASP A 413 17.72 10.30 -1.72
CA ASP A 413 18.46 11.36 -1.07
C ASP A 413 19.93 11.42 -1.53
N GLU A 414 20.57 10.27 -1.74
CA GLU A 414 21.90 10.18 -2.34
C GLU A 414 21.91 10.77 -3.75
N LEU A 415 20.94 10.40 -4.60
CA LEU A 415 20.81 10.93 -5.95
C LEU A 415 20.54 12.45 -5.97
N LYS A 416 19.78 12.97 -5.01
CA LYS A 416 19.59 14.44 -4.85
C LYS A 416 20.91 15.13 -4.53
N VAL A 417 21.74 14.54 -3.68
CA VAL A 417 23.07 15.08 -3.35
C VAL A 417 23.99 15.05 -4.56
N GLU A 418 24.05 13.93 -5.29
CA GLU A 418 24.84 13.79 -6.51
C GLU A 418 24.40 14.77 -7.60
N LYS A 419 23.09 14.92 -7.82
CA LYS A 419 22.55 15.92 -8.75
C LYS A 419 23.04 17.33 -8.43
N ARG A 420 23.02 17.74 -7.16
CA ARG A 420 23.52 19.06 -6.74
C ARG A 420 25.02 19.19 -6.95
N LYS A 421 25.78 18.10 -6.80
CA LYS A 421 27.23 18.07 -7.06
C LYS A 421 27.52 18.25 -8.54
N LEU A 422 26.91 17.44 -9.39
CA LEU A 422 27.06 17.52 -10.85
C LEU A 422 26.61 18.88 -11.40
N GLN A 423 25.54 19.46 -10.85
CA GLN A 423 25.11 20.82 -11.22
C GLN A 423 26.16 21.90 -10.89
N ARG A 424 26.89 21.76 -9.77
CA ARG A 424 27.98 22.68 -9.41
C ARG A 424 29.18 22.50 -10.34
N GLU A 425 29.55 21.25 -10.63
CA GLU A 425 30.64 20.93 -11.56
C GLU A 425 30.33 21.42 -12.98
N LEU A 426 29.10 21.25 -13.46
CA LEU A 426 28.65 21.76 -14.75
C LEU A 426 28.79 23.28 -14.84
N ARG A 427 28.35 24.03 -13.82
CA ARG A 427 28.52 25.49 -13.80
C ARG A 427 29.99 25.88 -13.85
N SER A 428 30.83 25.25 -13.02
CA SER A 428 32.27 25.52 -13.02
C SER A 428 32.94 25.19 -14.37
N ALA A 429 32.48 24.16 -15.08
CA ALA A 429 32.98 23.82 -16.40
C ALA A 429 32.54 24.83 -17.47
N LEU A 430 31.29 25.32 -17.40
CA LEU A 430 30.80 26.37 -18.28
C LEU A 430 31.57 27.68 -18.08
N ASP A 431 31.80 28.10 -16.83
CA ASP A 431 32.61 29.28 -16.52
C ASP A 431 34.03 29.15 -17.11
N ARG A 432 34.61 27.94 -17.06
CA ARG A 432 35.93 27.64 -17.65
C ARG A 432 35.91 27.74 -19.18
N ILE A 433 34.83 27.31 -19.83
CA ILE A 433 34.67 27.42 -21.28
C ILE A 433 34.61 28.90 -21.66
N ASP A 434 33.80 29.70 -20.97
CA ASP A 434 33.67 31.14 -21.24
C ASP A 434 35.03 31.87 -21.10
N GLU A 435 35.81 31.54 -20.06
CA GLU A 435 37.19 32.04 -19.89
C GLU A 435 38.10 31.70 -21.08
N LEU A 436 38.05 30.43 -21.53
CA LEU A 436 38.86 29.95 -22.64
C LEU A 436 38.42 30.54 -23.97
N GLU A 437 37.12 30.71 -24.20
CA GLU A 437 36.57 31.36 -25.40
C GLU A 437 37.00 32.83 -25.49
N ALA A 438 36.95 33.56 -24.36
CA ALA A 438 37.44 34.92 -24.28
C ALA A 438 38.95 34.99 -24.61
N SER A 439 39.75 34.11 -23.99
CA SER A 439 41.19 34.03 -24.26
C SER A 439 41.50 33.71 -25.73
N ASN A 440 40.78 32.75 -26.30
CA ASN A 440 40.95 32.35 -27.70
C ASN A 440 40.54 33.47 -28.67
N SER A 441 39.46 34.19 -28.37
CA SER A 441 39.05 35.39 -29.12
C SER A 441 40.14 36.47 -29.11
N HIS A 442 40.78 36.71 -27.96
CA HIS A 442 41.91 37.64 -27.85
C HIS A 442 43.11 37.18 -28.68
N LEU A 443 43.48 35.89 -28.60
CA LEU A 443 44.57 35.32 -29.39
C LEU A 443 44.31 35.39 -30.89
N ALA A 444 43.09 35.05 -31.33
CA ALA A 444 42.68 35.12 -32.73
C ALA A 444 42.82 36.55 -33.28
N LYS A 445 42.31 37.56 -32.55
CA LYS A 445 42.47 38.98 -32.93
C LYS A 445 43.94 39.39 -33.05
N ARG A 446 44.80 38.91 -32.14
CA ARG A 446 46.23 39.21 -32.16
C ARG A 446 46.94 38.53 -33.33
N LEU A 447 46.54 37.32 -33.68
CA LEU A 447 47.05 36.56 -34.81
C LEU A 447 46.66 37.23 -36.14
N GLU A 448 45.41 37.70 -36.27
CA GLU A 448 44.96 38.47 -37.45
C GLU A 448 45.74 39.78 -37.62
N LYS A 449 46.04 40.51 -36.53
CA LYS A 449 46.92 41.69 -36.60
C LYS A 449 48.32 41.32 -37.11
N MET A 450 48.89 40.22 -36.64
CA MET A 450 50.21 39.76 -37.10
C MET A 450 50.21 39.36 -38.57
N LYS A 451 49.14 38.68 -39.04
CA LYS A 451 48.96 38.37 -40.47
C LYS A 451 48.86 39.63 -41.31
N ALA A 452 48.03 40.60 -40.91
CA ALA A 452 47.88 41.86 -41.61
C ALA A 452 49.20 42.63 -41.72
N ASN A 453 49.97 42.70 -40.62
CA ASN A 453 51.31 43.32 -40.62
C ASN A 453 52.27 42.60 -41.57
N ARG A 454 52.27 41.26 -41.58
CA ARG A 454 53.10 40.47 -42.51
C ARG A 454 52.71 40.72 -43.97
N SER A 455 51.42 40.75 -44.28
CA SER A 455 50.94 41.04 -45.63
C SER A 455 51.32 42.46 -46.08
N ALA A 456 51.24 43.44 -45.20
CA ALA A 456 51.66 44.82 -45.48
C ALA A 456 53.17 44.93 -45.76
N LEU A 457 54.00 44.21 -44.98
CA LEU A 457 55.45 44.14 -45.21
C LEU A 457 55.79 43.48 -46.55
N LEU A 458 55.09 42.40 -46.92
CA LEU A 458 55.27 41.72 -48.20
C LEU A 458 54.83 42.58 -49.39
N ALA A 459 53.86 43.48 -49.22
CA ALA A 459 53.42 44.39 -50.27
C ALA A 459 54.37 45.59 -50.51
N GLN A 460 55.34 45.82 -49.60
CA GLN A 460 56.37 46.86 -49.73
C GLN A 460 57.69 46.34 -50.33
N GLN A 461 57.82 45.02 -50.52
CA GLN A 461 58.92 44.37 -51.26
C GLN A 461 58.51 44.16 -52.71
#